data_AF-A0AAE1VV28-F1
#
_entry.id   AF-A0AAE1VV28-F1
#
_cell.length_a   1.000
_cell.length_b   1.000
_cell.length_c   1.000
_cell.angle_alpha   90.00
_cell.angle_beta   90.00
_cell.angle_gamma   90.00
#
_symmetry.space_group_name_H-M   'P 1'
#
loop_
_entity.id
_entity.type
_entity.pdbx_description
1 polymer ?
#
loop_
_entity_poly.entity_id
_entity_poly.type
_entity_poly.pdbx_seq_one_letter_code
_entity_poly.pdbx_strand_id
1 'polypeptide(L)'
;MLAFSGCYYGGGDKERSELGKIRKKWKTLHESHPDKARRHGRCPLSPEEVGLMLRSLGYGEDIHIYVASGEIYGGEETLSPLKALFPNFYTKDTLASKDELEPFSAFSSRMAALDFIVCDESDVFVTNNHGNMAKILAGRRRYFGHKSTIRPNGRKLYRLFLNRNYMSHKEFVYRVNKYQKGFMGEPKEIGPSWGVFHENPSPCICEKADNSTGGEILHSTSRLETSSRLTSTNDDDDTPEDPEVDVLLSD
;
A
#
# COMPACT_ATOMS: atom_id res chain seq x y z
N MET A 1 -3.51 -10.87 4.25
CA MET A 1 -2.15 -11.20 3.77
C MET A 1 -2.22 -11.71 2.34
N LEU A 2 -1.37 -11.21 1.45
CA LEU A 2 -1.41 -11.52 0.01
C LEU A 2 -0.41 -12.62 -0.35
N ALA A 3 -0.89 -13.77 -0.81
CA ALA A 3 -0.01 -14.91 -1.11
C ALA A 3 1.03 -14.60 -2.20
N PHE A 4 0.65 -13.83 -3.21
CA PHE A 4 1.53 -13.47 -4.33
C PHE A 4 2.65 -12.49 -3.95
N SER A 5 2.65 -11.90 -2.75
CA SER A 5 3.70 -10.96 -2.34
C SER A 5 5.03 -11.66 -1.98
N GLY A 6 5.06 -12.99 -1.90
CA GLY A 6 6.26 -13.75 -1.49
C GLY A 6 6.64 -13.61 -0.01
N CYS A 7 5.87 -12.85 0.76
CA CYS A 7 6.19 -12.50 2.16
C CYS A 7 5.85 -13.60 3.16
N TYR A 8 6.51 -13.56 4.31
CA TYR A 8 6.24 -14.42 5.46
C TYR A 8 5.76 -13.54 6.61
N TYR A 9 4.71 -13.98 7.31
CA TYR A 9 4.05 -13.19 8.34
C TYR A 9 4.08 -13.84 9.72
N GLY A 10 4.92 -14.86 9.92
CA GLY A 10 5.20 -15.44 11.25
C GLY A 10 4.35 -16.66 11.63
N GLY A 11 3.55 -17.20 10.73
CA GLY A 11 2.67 -18.36 10.95
C GLY A 11 3.35 -19.73 10.89
N GLY A 12 4.67 -19.79 11.00
CA GLY A 12 5.47 -21.02 11.07
C GLY A 12 5.47 -21.87 9.79
N ASP A 13 5.81 -23.15 9.95
CA ASP A 13 5.92 -24.10 8.83
C ASP A 13 4.58 -24.33 8.13
N LYS A 14 3.47 -24.19 8.87
CA LYS A 14 2.12 -24.26 8.32
C LYS A 14 1.91 -23.18 7.27
N GLU A 15 2.17 -21.91 7.60
CA GLU A 15 2.07 -20.80 6.66
C GLU A 15 2.99 -21.00 5.45
N ARG A 16 4.24 -21.39 5.69
CA ARG A 16 5.22 -21.61 4.61
C ARG A 16 4.74 -22.68 3.63
N SER A 17 4.18 -23.78 4.13
CA SER A 17 3.66 -24.87 3.31
C SER A 17 2.41 -24.47 2.53
N GLU A 18 1.42 -23.85 3.19
CA GLU A 18 0.15 -23.48 2.58
C GLU A 18 0.30 -22.35 1.54
N LEU A 19 1.00 -21.27 1.89
CA LEU A 19 1.31 -20.20 0.94
C LEU A 19 2.23 -20.70 -0.18
N GLY A 20 3.16 -21.61 0.12
CA GLY A 20 4.00 -22.26 -0.88
C GLY A 20 3.19 -22.99 -1.96
N LYS A 21 2.14 -23.74 -1.57
CA LYS A 21 1.23 -24.41 -2.52
C LYS A 21 0.47 -23.41 -3.38
N ILE A 22 -0.01 -22.33 -2.78
CA ILE A 22 -0.74 -21.27 -3.49
C ILE A 22 0.19 -20.60 -4.52
N ARG A 23 1.40 -20.21 -4.11
CA ARG A 23 2.41 -19.50 -4.93
C ARG A 23 2.83 -20.25 -6.18
N LYS A 24 2.79 -21.60 -6.19
CA LYS A 24 3.07 -22.41 -7.39
C LYS A 24 2.20 -22.07 -8.60
N LYS A 25 1.05 -21.42 -8.39
CA LYS A 25 0.18 -20.93 -9.48
C LYS A 25 0.80 -19.77 -10.26
N TRP A 26 1.72 -18.99 -9.68
CA TRP A 26 2.38 -17.85 -10.32
C TRP A 26 3.79 -18.23 -10.80
N LYS A 27 3.90 -18.61 -12.08
CA LYS A 27 5.18 -19.05 -12.70
C LYS A 27 6.28 -17.99 -12.70
N THR A 28 5.91 -16.71 -12.66
CA THR A 28 6.82 -15.56 -12.66
C THR A 28 7.12 -15.02 -11.26
N LEU A 29 6.55 -15.62 -10.21
CA LEU A 29 6.83 -15.20 -8.86
C LEU A 29 8.20 -15.73 -8.44
N HIS A 30 9.21 -14.86 -8.53
CA HIS A 30 10.55 -15.18 -8.06
C HIS A 30 10.55 -15.49 -6.57
N GLU A 31 11.39 -16.46 -6.19
CA GLU A 31 11.63 -16.79 -4.80
C GLU A 31 12.33 -15.60 -4.12
N SER A 32 11.54 -14.76 -3.46
CA SER A 32 12.06 -13.64 -2.68
C SER A 32 12.47 -14.15 -1.30
N HIS A 33 13.61 -13.72 -0.79
CA HIS A 33 13.92 -13.83 0.64
C HIS A 33 12.88 -13.01 1.42
N PRO A 34 11.91 -13.66 2.10
CA PRO A 34 10.73 -12.96 2.63
C PRO A 34 11.12 -11.90 3.66
N ASP A 35 12.13 -12.19 4.48
CA ASP A 35 12.64 -11.26 5.50
C ASP A 35 13.37 -10.06 4.88
N LYS A 36 14.06 -10.26 3.75
CA LYS A 36 14.67 -9.15 2.99
C LYS A 36 13.57 -8.27 2.38
N ALA A 37 12.58 -8.85 1.71
CA ALA A 37 11.46 -8.11 1.14
C ALA A 37 10.71 -7.30 2.21
N ARG A 38 10.49 -7.91 3.38
CA ARG A 38 9.87 -7.28 4.54
C ARG A 38 10.68 -6.09 5.07
N ARG A 39 11.98 -6.27 5.28
CA ARG A 39 12.91 -5.22 5.73
C ARG A 39 12.97 -4.02 4.78
N HIS A 40 12.87 -4.26 3.47
CA HIS A 40 12.82 -3.18 2.48
C HIS A 40 11.42 -2.58 2.27
N GLY A 41 10.41 -2.99 3.06
CA GLY A 41 9.05 -2.46 2.94
C GLY A 41 8.29 -2.92 1.69
N ARG A 42 8.74 -3.99 1.02
CA ARG A 42 8.07 -4.56 -0.15
C ARG A 42 6.90 -5.48 0.22
N CYS A 43 6.79 -5.83 1.49
CA CYS A 43 5.70 -6.66 2.01
C CYS A 43 4.53 -5.80 2.50
N PRO A 44 3.29 -6.13 2.10
CA PRO A 44 2.07 -5.58 2.69
C PRO A 44 2.08 -5.69 4.22
N LEU A 45 1.49 -4.75 4.92
CA LEU A 45 1.25 -4.88 6.36
C LEU A 45 0.22 -5.97 6.65
N SER A 46 0.32 -6.60 7.82
CA SER A 46 -0.72 -7.47 8.37
C SER A 46 -1.96 -6.64 8.75
N PRO A 47 -3.16 -7.23 8.85
CA PRO A 47 -4.34 -6.48 9.29
C PRO A 47 -4.16 -5.82 10.66
N GLU A 48 -3.47 -6.49 11.59
CA GLU A 48 -3.13 -5.91 12.90
C GLU A 48 -2.26 -4.66 12.75
N GLU A 49 -1.19 -4.73 11.94
CA GLU A 49 -0.27 -3.61 11.72
C GLU A 49 -0.95 -2.44 11.01
N VAL A 50 -1.82 -2.71 10.04
CA VAL A 50 -2.67 -1.68 9.42
C VAL A 50 -3.51 -1.01 10.50
N GLY A 51 -4.16 -1.80 11.36
CA GLY A 51 -5.00 -1.26 12.42
C GLY A 51 -4.21 -0.41 13.42
N LEU A 52 -3.05 -0.89 13.87
CA LEU A 52 -2.15 -0.15 14.78
C LEU A 52 -1.65 1.16 14.16
N MET A 53 -1.33 1.15 12.86
CA MET A 53 -0.95 2.36 12.13
C MET A 53 -2.11 3.37 12.14
N LEU A 54 -3.31 2.96 11.77
CA LEU A 54 -4.48 3.84 11.72
C LEU A 54 -4.83 4.43 13.09
N ARG A 55 -4.85 3.61 14.15
CA ARG A 55 -5.05 4.11 15.52
C ARG A 55 -4.00 5.15 15.91
N SER A 56 -2.75 4.92 15.52
CA SER A 56 -1.65 5.86 15.81
C SER A 56 -1.75 7.16 15.00
N LEU A 57 -2.36 7.12 13.81
CA LEU A 57 -2.65 8.31 13.01
C LEU A 57 -3.87 9.10 13.53
N GLY A 58 -4.56 8.60 14.57
CA GLY A 58 -5.66 9.30 15.23
C GLY A 58 -7.06 8.85 14.80
N TYR A 59 -7.19 7.78 14.00
CA TYR A 59 -8.51 7.25 13.65
C TYR A 59 -9.15 6.54 14.86
N GLY A 60 -10.37 6.98 15.20
CA GLY A 60 -11.19 6.44 16.28
C GLY A 60 -11.76 5.04 15.97
N GLU A 61 -12.45 4.42 16.91
CA GLU A 61 -13.07 3.09 16.68
C GLU A 61 -14.40 3.19 15.94
N ASP A 62 -15.00 4.37 15.96
CA ASP A 62 -16.24 4.74 15.31
C ASP A 62 -16.14 4.84 13.79
N ILE A 63 -14.91 4.91 13.23
CA ILE A 63 -14.74 5.01 11.78
C ILE A 63 -15.21 3.74 11.07
N HIS A 64 -15.77 3.92 9.89
CA HIS A 64 -16.17 2.81 9.01
C HIS A 64 -14.97 2.38 8.17
N ILE A 65 -14.58 1.10 8.26
CA ILE A 65 -13.54 0.51 7.43
C ILE A 65 -14.17 -0.40 6.37
N TYR A 66 -13.91 -0.08 5.11
CA TYR A 66 -14.15 -0.98 3.99
C TYR A 66 -12.86 -1.66 3.57
N VAL A 67 -12.84 -3.00 3.51
CA VAL A 67 -11.68 -3.76 3.03
C VAL A 67 -11.90 -4.22 1.60
N ALA A 68 -11.25 -3.52 0.68
CA ALA A 68 -11.11 -3.90 -0.71
C ALA A 68 -10.03 -4.99 -0.87
N SER A 69 -10.43 -6.26 -0.74
CA SER A 69 -9.51 -7.38 -0.98
C SER A 69 -10.19 -8.56 -1.67
N GLY A 70 -9.35 -9.37 -2.32
CA GLY A 70 -9.71 -10.77 -2.59
C GLY A 70 -9.67 -11.60 -1.31
N GLU A 71 -9.61 -12.92 -1.48
CA GLU A 71 -9.45 -13.86 -0.36
C GLU A 71 -8.17 -13.55 0.44
N ILE A 72 -8.35 -13.35 1.74
CA ILE A 72 -7.26 -13.13 2.68
C ILE A 72 -6.85 -14.48 3.26
N TYR A 73 -5.57 -14.82 3.15
CA TYR A 73 -5.02 -15.99 3.85
C TYR A 73 -5.29 -15.91 5.35
N GLY A 74 -5.74 -17.01 5.95
CA GLY A 74 -6.19 -17.08 7.35
C GLY A 74 -7.58 -16.48 7.61
N GLY A 75 -8.25 -15.94 6.57
CA GLY A 75 -9.65 -15.51 6.62
C GLY A 75 -9.98 -14.61 7.80
N GLU A 76 -11.04 -14.98 8.52
CA GLU A 76 -11.58 -14.24 9.65
C GLU A 76 -10.59 -14.11 10.82
N GLU A 77 -9.82 -15.16 11.11
CA GLU A 77 -8.83 -15.15 12.20
C GLU A 77 -7.78 -14.07 11.96
N THR A 78 -7.30 -13.95 10.72
CA THR A 78 -6.33 -12.94 10.31
C THR A 78 -6.91 -11.51 10.32
N LEU A 79 -8.21 -11.36 10.08
CA LEU A 79 -8.90 -10.07 10.12
C LEU A 79 -9.32 -9.64 11.54
N SER A 80 -9.41 -10.59 12.47
CA SER A 80 -9.91 -10.35 13.83
C SER A 80 -9.23 -9.19 14.57
N PRO A 81 -7.90 -8.97 14.50
CA PRO A 81 -7.28 -7.85 15.20
C PRO A 81 -7.69 -6.50 14.61
N LEU A 82 -7.90 -6.42 13.30
CA LEU A 82 -8.36 -5.21 12.64
C LEU A 82 -9.81 -4.89 13.02
N LYS A 83 -10.68 -5.90 13.06
CA LYS A 83 -12.09 -5.75 13.50
C LYS A 83 -12.20 -5.36 14.97
N ALA A 84 -11.31 -5.86 15.82
CA ALA A 84 -11.27 -5.47 17.22
C ALA A 84 -10.92 -3.98 17.42
N LEU A 85 -10.09 -3.41 16.53
CA LEU A 85 -9.74 -1.99 16.55
C LEU A 85 -10.79 -1.10 15.87
N PHE A 86 -11.55 -1.65 14.92
CA PHE A 86 -12.55 -0.96 14.11
C PHE A 86 -13.78 -1.85 13.89
N PRO A 87 -14.76 -1.81 14.81
CA PRO A 87 -15.94 -2.66 14.77
C PRO A 87 -16.86 -2.40 13.57
N ASN A 88 -16.88 -1.17 13.03
CA ASN A 88 -17.62 -0.80 11.82
C ASN A 88 -16.89 -1.28 10.56
N PHE A 89 -16.81 -2.60 10.40
CA PHE A 89 -16.04 -3.27 9.36
C PHE A 89 -16.93 -3.83 8.24
N TYR A 90 -16.56 -3.54 6.99
CA TYR A 90 -17.33 -3.92 5.81
C TYR A 90 -16.44 -4.48 4.70
N THR A 91 -17.02 -5.39 3.94
CA THR A 91 -16.53 -5.87 2.64
C THR A 91 -17.66 -5.77 1.62
N LYS A 92 -17.37 -5.98 0.33
CA LYS A 92 -18.43 -6.06 -0.69
C LYS A 92 -19.54 -7.06 -0.32
N ASP A 93 -19.15 -8.19 0.25
CA ASP A 93 -20.06 -9.30 0.60
C ASP A 93 -20.95 -8.97 1.81
N THR A 94 -20.57 -7.97 2.62
CA THR A 94 -21.42 -7.47 3.72
C THR A 94 -22.27 -6.27 3.32
N LEU A 95 -21.88 -5.52 2.28
CA LEU A 95 -22.60 -4.33 1.81
C LEU A 95 -23.65 -4.64 0.76
N ALA A 96 -23.41 -5.66 -0.08
CA ALA A 96 -24.31 -6.08 -1.14
C ALA A 96 -24.82 -7.49 -0.90
N SER A 97 -26.05 -7.76 -1.33
CA SER A 97 -26.63 -9.09 -1.32
C SER A 97 -25.96 -10.00 -2.36
N LYS A 98 -26.12 -11.31 -2.18
CA LYS A 98 -25.62 -12.29 -3.16
C LYS A 98 -26.22 -12.06 -4.55
N ASP A 99 -27.51 -11.70 -4.61
CA ASP A 99 -28.23 -11.47 -5.86
C ASP A 99 -27.72 -10.21 -6.59
N GLU A 100 -27.33 -9.16 -5.86
CA GLU A 100 -26.69 -7.97 -6.44
C GLU A 100 -25.27 -8.25 -6.94
N LEU A 101 -24.55 -9.17 -6.32
CA LEU A 101 -23.17 -9.53 -6.69
C LEU A 101 -23.10 -10.57 -7.82
N GLU A 102 -24.13 -11.39 -7.98
CA GLU A 102 -24.19 -12.49 -8.96
C GLU A 102 -23.77 -12.06 -10.38
N PRO A 103 -24.27 -10.94 -10.95
CA PRO A 103 -23.95 -10.51 -12.31
C PRO A 103 -22.46 -10.19 -12.54
N PHE A 104 -21.71 -9.93 -11.47
CA PHE A 104 -20.29 -9.57 -11.49
C PHE A 104 -19.37 -10.75 -11.14
N SER A 105 -19.89 -11.74 -10.41
CA SER A 105 -19.13 -12.83 -9.78
C SER A 105 -18.31 -13.68 -10.76
N ALA A 106 -18.77 -13.83 -12.01
CA ALA A 106 -18.07 -14.58 -13.04
C ALA A 106 -16.75 -13.93 -13.49
N PHE A 107 -16.53 -12.65 -13.19
CA PHE A 107 -15.36 -11.90 -13.64
C PHE A 107 -14.69 -11.17 -12.47
N SER A 108 -13.49 -11.62 -12.10
CA SER A 108 -12.70 -10.99 -11.01
C SER A 108 -12.46 -9.49 -11.23
N SER A 109 -12.31 -9.05 -12.49
CA SER A 109 -12.16 -7.63 -12.82
C SER A 109 -13.42 -6.81 -12.54
N ARG A 110 -14.62 -7.38 -12.71
CA ARG A 110 -15.89 -6.70 -12.39
C ARG A 110 -16.10 -6.62 -10.88
N MET A 111 -15.77 -7.69 -10.15
CA MET A 111 -15.76 -7.66 -8.69
C MET A 111 -14.78 -6.60 -8.14
N ALA A 112 -13.59 -6.50 -8.74
CA ALA A 112 -12.61 -5.47 -8.37
C ALA A 112 -13.06 -4.05 -8.75
N ALA A 113 -13.92 -3.88 -9.76
CA ALA A 113 -14.49 -2.58 -10.11
C ALA A 113 -15.45 -2.07 -9.03
N LEU A 114 -16.19 -2.96 -8.35
CA LEU A 114 -17.00 -2.57 -7.18
C LEU A 114 -16.12 -2.07 -6.05
N ASP A 115 -15.04 -2.79 -5.74
CA ASP A 115 -14.03 -2.37 -4.77
C ASP A 115 -13.43 -1.01 -5.15
N PHE A 116 -13.21 -0.76 -6.44
CA PHE A 116 -12.67 0.51 -6.95
C PHE A 116 -13.60 1.68 -6.66
N ILE A 117 -14.90 1.53 -6.93
CA ILE A 117 -15.89 2.60 -6.72
C ILE A 117 -15.93 3.00 -5.24
N VAL A 118 -15.99 2.02 -4.32
CA VAL A 118 -16.01 2.32 -2.89
C VAL A 118 -14.71 3.01 -2.44
N CYS A 119 -13.55 2.56 -2.93
CA CYS A 119 -12.27 3.20 -2.61
C CYS A 119 -12.11 4.61 -3.21
N ASP A 120 -12.71 4.90 -4.36
CA ASP A 120 -12.69 6.21 -4.98
C ASP A 120 -13.59 7.19 -4.23
N GLU A 121 -14.73 6.70 -3.74
CA GLU A 121 -15.71 7.52 -3.03
C GLU A 121 -15.40 7.72 -1.55
N SER A 122 -14.56 6.88 -0.93
CA SER A 122 -14.19 7.03 0.48
C SER A 122 -13.46 8.34 0.81
N ASP A 123 -13.59 8.82 2.05
CA ASP A 123 -12.88 10.02 2.53
C ASP A 123 -11.36 9.83 2.49
N VAL A 124 -10.90 8.66 2.92
CA VAL A 124 -9.49 8.27 2.95
C VAL A 124 -9.35 6.88 2.33
N PHE A 125 -8.34 6.72 1.49
CA PHE A 125 -7.96 5.43 0.93
C PHE A 125 -6.59 5.02 1.46
N VAL A 126 -6.42 3.77 1.88
CA VAL A 126 -5.15 3.26 2.43
C VAL A 126 -4.65 2.12 1.57
N THR A 127 -3.47 2.28 0.97
CA THR A 127 -2.91 1.25 0.09
C THR A 127 -2.11 0.24 0.90
N ASN A 128 -2.55 -1.02 1.03
CA ASN A 128 -1.72 -2.04 1.67
C ASN A 128 -0.70 -2.70 0.69
N ASN A 129 -0.82 -2.41 -0.60
CA ASN A 129 0.09 -2.90 -1.64
C ASN A 129 0.14 -1.88 -2.79
N HIS A 130 1.29 -1.77 -3.46
CA HIS A 130 1.52 -0.88 -4.60
C HIS A 130 1.12 -1.53 -5.93
N GLY A 131 -0.05 -2.15 -5.97
CA GLY A 131 -0.62 -2.76 -7.18
C GLY A 131 -1.30 -1.75 -8.11
N ASN A 132 -1.66 -2.16 -9.33
CA ASN A 132 -2.25 -1.28 -10.35
C ASN A 132 -3.47 -0.51 -9.86
N MET A 133 -4.37 -1.15 -9.10
CA MET A 133 -5.55 -0.49 -8.53
C MET A 133 -5.17 0.66 -7.60
N ALA A 134 -4.16 0.47 -6.75
CA ALA A 134 -3.67 1.53 -5.86
C ALA A 134 -3.14 2.73 -6.66
N LYS A 135 -2.44 2.46 -7.78
CA LYS A 135 -1.89 3.51 -8.64
C LYS A 135 -2.98 4.35 -9.31
N ILE A 136 -3.98 3.67 -9.89
CA ILE A 136 -5.11 4.32 -10.55
C ILE A 136 -5.91 5.16 -9.56
N LEU A 137 -6.23 4.60 -8.37
CA LEU A 137 -6.94 5.33 -7.33
C LEU A 137 -6.15 6.53 -6.83
N ALA A 138 -4.84 6.40 -6.60
CA ALA A 138 -4.01 7.52 -6.17
C ALA A 138 -4.04 8.68 -7.18
N GLY A 139 -3.88 8.39 -8.48
CA GLY A 139 -3.96 9.40 -9.53
C GLY A 139 -5.34 10.04 -9.66
N ARG A 140 -6.38 9.20 -9.70
CA ARG A 140 -7.77 9.65 -9.82
C ARG A 140 -8.20 10.53 -8.65
N ARG A 141 -7.95 10.07 -7.41
CA ARG A 141 -8.27 10.80 -6.18
C ARG A 141 -7.50 12.11 -6.09
N ARG A 142 -6.29 12.21 -6.64
CA ARG A 142 -5.53 13.48 -6.73
C ARG A 142 -6.12 14.45 -7.76
N TYR A 143 -6.56 13.94 -8.91
CA TYR A 143 -7.05 14.76 -10.03
C TYR A 143 -8.47 15.30 -9.80
N PHE A 144 -9.40 14.44 -9.35
CA PHE A 144 -10.82 14.80 -9.19
C PHE A 144 -11.11 15.31 -7.77
N GLY A 145 -10.58 16.48 -7.43
CA GLY A 145 -10.95 17.16 -6.17
C GLY A 145 -10.17 16.73 -4.94
N HIS A 146 -8.98 16.13 -5.13
CA HIS A 146 -8.03 15.71 -4.09
C HIS A 146 -8.64 15.04 -2.84
N LYS A 147 -8.64 13.70 -2.80
CA LYS A 147 -8.94 12.92 -1.60
C LYS A 147 -7.68 12.19 -1.09
N SER A 148 -7.52 12.11 0.23
CA SER A 148 -6.33 11.53 0.86
C SER A 148 -6.12 10.07 0.47
N THR A 149 -4.88 9.72 0.12
CA THR A 149 -4.44 8.34 -0.18
C THR A 149 -3.21 8.03 0.64
N ILE A 150 -3.39 7.34 1.77
CA ILE A 150 -2.33 6.98 2.71
C ILE A 150 -1.58 5.75 2.19
N ARG A 151 -0.26 5.84 2.22
CA ARG A 151 0.65 4.76 1.86
C ARG A 151 1.46 4.37 3.09
N PRO A 152 1.50 3.11 3.52
CA PRO A 152 2.38 2.72 4.61
C PRO A 152 3.85 2.89 4.22
N ASN A 153 4.63 3.57 5.06
CA ASN A 153 6.09 3.58 4.99
C ASN A 153 6.64 2.25 5.51
N GLY A 154 6.43 1.18 4.74
CA GLY A 154 6.70 -0.20 5.16
C GLY A 154 8.15 -0.41 5.65
N ARG A 155 9.13 0.27 5.05
CA ARG A 155 10.55 0.19 5.44
C ARG A 155 10.78 0.64 6.89
N LYS A 156 10.17 1.77 7.29
CA LYS A 156 10.33 2.31 8.65
C LYS A 156 9.37 1.68 9.65
N LEU A 157 8.12 1.42 9.23
CA LEU A 157 7.08 0.87 10.09
C LEU A 157 7.35 -0.58 10.50
N TYR A 158 7.91 -1.42 9.62
CA TYR A 158 8.20 -2.81 9.95
C TYR A 158 9.08 -2.96 11.21
N ARG A 159 10.19 -2.22 11.27
CA ARG A 159 11.09 -2.23 12.44
C ARG A 159 10.39 -1.72 13.70
N LEU A 160 9.47 -0.77 13.54
CA LEU A 160 8.69 -0.23 14.65
C LEU A 160 7.72 -1.25 15.22
N PHE A 161 7.05 -2.05 14.38
CA PHE A 161 6.13 -3.09 14.82
C PHE A 161 6.84 -4.23 15.57
N LEU A 162 8.01 -4.66 15.08
CA LEU A 162 8.83 -5.67 15.79
C LEU A 162 9.21 -5.21 17.21
N ASN A 163 9.54 -3.93 17.36
CA ASN A 163 10.01 -3.38 18.63
C ASN A 163 8.88 -2.79 19.50
N ARG A 164 7.61 -2.99 19.14
CA ARG A 164 6.45 -2.39 19.82
C ARG A 164 6.45 -2.68 21.32
N ASN A 165 6.80 -3.90 21.72
CA ASN A 165 6.76 -4.33 23.12
C ASN A 165 7.90 -3.74 23.97
N TYR A 166 8.89 -3.11 23.34
CA TYR A 166 10.05 -2.50 24.00
C TYR A 166 9.91 -0.97 24.12
N MET A 167 8.72 -0.41 23.86
CA MET A 167 8.47 1.03 23.97
C MET A 167 7.09 1.34 24.54
N SER A 168 6.94 2.56 25.05
CA SER A 168 5.64 3.03 25.54
C SER A 168 4.66 3.27 24.39
N HIS A 169 3.35 3.21 24.68
CA HIS A 169 2.32 3.52 23.68
C HIS A 169 2.47 4.93 23.09
N LYS A 170 2.77 5.92 23.93
CA LYS A 170 2.98 7.32 23.48
C LYS A 170 4.16 7.43 22.51
N GLU A 171 5.24 6.73 22.81
CA GLU A 171 6.42 6.70 21.94
C GLU A 171 6.13 6.00 20.61
N PHE A 172 5.42 4.88 20.65
CA PHE A 172 4.99 4.17 19.45
C PHE A 172 4.17 5.08 18.52
N VAL A 173 3.14 5.74 19.06
CA VAL A 173 2.30 6.69 18.31
C VAL A 173 3.13 7.83 17.71
N TYR A 174 4.03 8.43 18.50
CA TYR A 174 4.93 9.47 18.01
C TYR A 174 5.80 8.99 16.84
N ARG A 175 6.40 7.79 16.96
CA ARG A 175 7.26 7.21 15.91
C ARG A 175 6.46 6.87 14.65
N VAL A 176 5.25 6.32 14.77
CA VAL A 176 4.37 6.08 13.61
C VAL A 176 4.09 7.39 12.86
N ASN A 177 3.66 8.43 13.57
CA ASN A 177 3.39 9.74 12.97
C ASN A 177 4.64 10.32 12.30
N LYS A 178 5.81 10.23 12.95
CA LYS A 178 7.08 10.67 12.37
C LYS A 178 7.43 9.92 11.09
N TYR A 179 7.19 8.61 11.02
CA TYR A 179 7.53 7.78 9.87
C TYR A 179 6.53 7.89 8.71
N GLN A 180 5.29 8.24 9.00
CA GLN A 180 4.24 8.43 8.00
C GLN A 180 4.22 9.82 7.35
N LYS A 181 4.98 10.81 7.85
CA LYS A 181 5.12 12.11 7.18
C LYS A 181 5.60 11.95 5.73
N GLY A 182 4.90 12.56 4.78
CA GLY A 182 5.16 12.41 3.35
C GLY A 182 4.69 11.08 2.77
N PHE A 183 3.77 10.41 3.46
CA PHE A 183 3.05 9.23 2.97
C PHE A 183 1.54 9.32 3.27
N MET A 184 1.04 10.54 3.52
CA MET A 184 -0.35 10.78 3.90
C MET A 184 -1.24 11.11 2.69
N GLY A 185 -0.66 11.13 1.49
CA GLY A 185 -1.34 11.43 0.25
C GLY A 185 -1.30 12.91 -0.11
N GLU A 186 -0.34 13.69 0.41
CA GLU A 186 -0.26 15.13 0.15
C GLU A 186 -0.18 15.41 -1.37
N PRO A 187 -0.80 16.48 -1.91
CA PRO A 187 -0.91 16.71 -3.36
C PRO A 187 0.42 16.64 -4.13
N LYS A 188 1.52 17.06 -3.50
CA LYS A 188 2.88 17.09 -4.06
C LYS A 188 3.79 15.97 -3.53
N GLU A 189 3.25 14.98 -2.83
CA GLU A 189 4.02 13.84 -2.27
C GLU A 189 4.71 13.04 -3.38
N ILE A 190 4.02 12.80 -4.49
CA ILE A 190 4.49 11.93 -5.57
C ILE A 190 5.06 12.80 -6.68
N GLY A 191 6.36 12.59 -6.97
CA GLY A 191 7.03 13.20 -8.11
C GLY A 191 6.56 12.62 -9.46
N PRO A 192 7.13 13.05 -10.59
CA PRO A 192 6.83 12.43 -11.88
C PRO A 192 7.16 10.93 -11.84
N SER A 193 6.15 10.08 -12.06
CA SER A 193 6.34 8.61 -12.08
C SER A 193 6.44 8.10 -13.52
N TRP A 194 7.43 7.26 -13.79
CA TRP A 194 7.55 6.54 -15.05
C TRP A 194 6.77 5.22 -14.96
N GLY A 195 5.62 5.12 -15.63
CA GLY A 195 4.77 3.94 -15.63
C GLY A 195 3.50 4.13 -16.46
N VAL A 196 2.83 3.02 -16.81
CA VAL A 196 1.59 3.03 -17.61
C VAL A 196 0.39 3.54 -16.79
N PHE A 197 0.47 3.48 -15.46
CA PHE A 197 -0.54 4.01 -14.54
C PHE A 197 -0.07 5.34 -13.96
N HIS A 198 -0.82 6.41 -14.20
CA HIS A 198 -0.48 7.77 -13.79
C HIS A 198 -0.93 8.03 -12.35
N GLU A 199 -0.01 7.89 -11.39
CA GLU A 199 -0.23 8.22 -9.98
C GLU A 199 -0.15 9.72 -9.69
N ASN A 200 0.63 10.44 -10.51
CA ASN A 200 0.80 11.88 -10.44
C ASN A 200 0.09 12.53 -11.63
N PRO A 201 -1.04 13.22 -11.41
CA PRO A 201 -1.78 13.85 -12.49
C PRO A 201 -1.20 15.23 -12.87
N SER A 202 -0.10 15.70 -12.26
CA SER A 202 0.48 17.01 -12.55
C SER A 202 0.71 17.27 -14.05
N PRO A 203 1.14 16.29 -14.88
CA PRO A 203 1.28 16.50 -16.33
C PRO A 203 -0.06 16.67 -17.06
N CYS A 204 -1.18 16.30 -16.43
CA CYS A 204 -2.54 16.35 -16.99
C CYS A 204 -3.36 17.54 -16.48
N ILE A 205 -2.86 18.28 -15.50
CA ILE A 205 -3.53 19.48 -15.00
C ILE A 205 -3.16 20.63 -15.94
N CYS A 206 -4.14 21.15 -16.68
CA CYS A 206 -3.92 22.32 -17.51
C CYS A 206 -3.41 23.47 -16.64
N GLU A 207 -2.20 23.94 -16.92
CA GLU A 207 -1.74 25.22 -16.39
C GLU A 207 -2.68 26.29 -16.94
N LYS A 208 -3.24 27.12 -16.06
CA LYS A 208 -3.86 28.36 -16.53
C LYS A 208 -2.71 29.15 -17.17
N ALA A 209 -2.86 29.52 -18.43
CA ALA A 209 -1.92 30.44 -19.06
C ALA A 209 -1.87 31.69 -18.18
N ASP A 210 -0.74 31.92 -17.52
CA ASP A 210 -0.46 33.23 -16.97
C ASP A 210 -0.47 34.19 -18.16
N ASN A 211 -1.33 35.20 -18.13
CA ASN A 211 -1.40 36.26 -19.14
C ASN A 211 -0.17 37.20 -19.05
N SER A 212 1.02 36.61 -18.90
CA SER A 212 2.29 37.33 -18.78
C SER A 212 3.31 36.62 -19.67
N THR A 213 3.59 37.29 -20.79
CA THR A 213 4.71 37.10 -21.72
C THR A 213 4.70 35.84 -22.59
N GLY A 214 4.49 36.07 -23.89
CA GLY A 214 4.68 35.09 -24.94
C GLY A 214 6.10 34.54 -24.93
N GLY A 215 6.19 33.22 -24.80
CA GLY A 215 7.37 32.41 -25.06
C GLY A 215 6.90 31.18 -25.82
N GLU A 216 7.60 30.87 -26.91
CA GLU A 216 7.25 29.82 -27.87
C GLU A 216 7.01 28.46 -27.22
N ILE A 217 5.86 27.86 -27.52
CA ILE A 217 5.54 26.48 -27.13
C ILE A 217 6.41 25.55 -27.99
N LEU A 218 7.50 25.05 -27.41
CA LEU A 218 8.27 23.97 -28.01
C LEU A 218 7.45 22.67 -27.84
N HIS A 219 6.70 22.31 -28.87
CA HIS A 219 6.05 21.00 -28.98
C HIS A 219 7.14 19.90 -29.03
N SER A 220 7.48 19.32 -27.88
CA SER A 220 8.21 18.06 -27.85
C SER A 220 7.25 16.92 -28.19
N THR A 221 7.08 16.66 -29.49
CA THR A 221 6.58 15.37 -29.96
C THR A 221 7.71 14.36 -29.85
N SER A 222 7.81 13.63 -28.74
CA SER A 222 8.66 12.43 -28.69
C SER A 222 7.91 11.26 -29.32
N ARG A 223 8.40 10.84 -30.49
CA ARG A 223 7.98 9.65 -31.22
C ARG A 223 7.99 8.41 -30.31
N LEU A 224 6.97 7.56 -30.45
CA LEU A 224 7.05 6.16 -30.05
C LEU A 224 8.15 5.48 -30.88
N GLU A 225 9.31 5.26 -30.27
CA GLU A 225 10.25 4.24 -30.73
C GLU A 225 10.14 3.03 -29.80
N THR A 226 9.50 1.99 -30.32
CA THR A 226 9.59 0.62 -29.82
C THR A 226 11.05 0.18 -29.88
N SER A 227 11.73 0.12 -28.73
CA SER A 227 12.97 -0.60 -28.56
C SER A 227 12.85 -1.55 -27.37
N SER A 228 12.67 -2.82 -27.70
CA SER A 228 12.84 -3.96 -26.81
C SER A 228 14.27 -4.01 -26.25
N ARG A 229 14.48 -3.58 -25.00
CA ARG A 229 15.59 -4.03 -24.17
C ARG A 229 15.13 -4.21 -22.74
N LEU A 230 15.10 -5.48 -22.34
CA LEU A 230 15.13 -5.91 -20.94
C LEU A 230 16.41 -5.34 -20.31
N THR A 231 16.28 -4.48 -19.32
CA THR A 231 17.36 -4.14 -18.39
C THR A 231 16.88 -4.43 -16.98
N SER A 232 17.42 -5.50 -16.41
CA SER A 232 17.46 -5.75 -14.98
C SER A 232 18.19 -4.61 -14.29
N THR A 233 17.50 -3.81 -13.49
CA THR A 233 18.17 -2.92 -12.53
C THR A 233 18.39 -3.71 -11.24
N ASN A 234 19.64 -4.14 -11.06
CA ASN A 234 20.17 -4.49 -9.75
C ASN A 234 20.30 -3.19 -8.97
N ASP A 235 19.37 -2.92 -8.06
CA ASP A 235 19.51 -1.87 -7.06
C ASP A 235 20.15 -2.49 -5.81
N ASP A 236 21.47 -2.67 -5.86
CA ASP A 236 22.32 -2.70 -4.66
C ASP A 236 22.70 -1.25 -4.34
N ASP A 237 21.81 -0.56 -3.61
CA ASP A 237 22.13 0.70 -2.96
C ASP A 237 22.44 0.40 -1.49
N ASP A 238 23.73 0.17 -1.23
CA ASP A 238 24.32 -0.01 0.08
C ASP A 238 24.57 1.39 0.66
N THR A 239 23.64 1.86 1.50
CA THR A 239 23.84 3.08 2.31
C THR A 239 24.20 2.70 3.74
N PRO A 240 25.19 3.36 4.36
CA PRO A 240 25.85 2.84 5.57
C PRO A 240 24.91 2.81 6.77
N GLU A 241 25.06 1.78 7.58
CA GLU A 241 24.43 1.65 8.89
C GLU A 241 24.88 2.78 9.83
N ASP A 242 23.92 3.48 10.45
CA ASP A 242 24.21 4.35 11.59
C ASP A 242 24.66 3.47 12.79
N PRO A 243 25.71 3.87 13.53
CA PRO A 243 26.33 3.02 14.54
C PRO A 243 25.43 2.79 15.77
N GLU A 244 25.42 1.54 16.23
CA GLU A 244 24.83 1.09 17.48
C GLU A 244 25.45 1.84 18.68
N VAL A 245 24.60 2.21 19.64
CA VAL A 245 25.01 2.65 20.97
C VAL A 245 25.21 1.40 21.81
N ASP A 246 26.46 0.99 21.98
CA ASP A 246 26.88 0.01 23.00
C ASP A 246 26.53 0.56 24.39
N VAL A 247 25.61 -0.12 25.08
CA VAL A 247 25.45 0.01 26.54
C VAL A 247 26.26 -1.11 27.17
N LEU A 248 27.47 -0.78 27.59
CA LEU A 248 28.29 -1.58 28.51
C LEU A 248 27.55 -1.73 29.84
N LEU A 249 27.24 -2.98 30.22
CA LEU A 249 26.97 -3.38 31.59
C LEU A 249 28.03 -4.42 32.00
N SER A 250 29.04 -3.94 32.72
CA SER A 250 29.92 -4.74 33.57
C SER A 250 30.24 -3.88 34.79
N ASP A 251 29.49 -4.10 35.86
CA ASP A 251 29.93 -4.36 37.25
C ASP A 251 28.72 -4.46 38.18
#